data_AF-A0AAU9SCC4-F1
#
_entry.id   AF-A0AAU9SCC4-F1
#
_cell.length_a   1.000
_cell.length_b   1.000
_cell.length_c   1.000
_cell.angle_alpha   90.00
_cell.angle_beta   90.00
_cell.angle_gamma   90.00
#
_symmetry.space_group_name_H-M   'P 1'
#
loop_
_entity.id
_entity.type
_entity.pdbx_description
1 polymer ?
#
loop_
_entity_poly.entity_id
_entity_poly.type
_entity_poly.pdbx_seq_one_letter_code
_entity_poly.pdbx_strand_id
1 'polypeptide(L)'
;MHYEPKLNPGDILVNRVKTTSWKCVVVLTNKALSFAIAVISLESTIRVEKKNTDLRNSPELGFCLSSILDQWQWLFSVAKGGVSSLQSPLAQSLPSDLPSLLTSEISLSFTLNLPEEGLLGVRSISTQVVRNRMKSVKNIQKITKAMKMVAASKLRAVQGRAENSRGLWQPFTALLGDNPSIDVKKSVVVTLSSDKGLCGGINSTVVKVSRALYKLNAGPEKDVKFVIVGEKAKAIMFRDSKNDISLSVTELNKNPLNYAQVSVLADDILKNVEFDALRIVYNKFHSVVAFLPTVATVLSPEVIEKESELGGKLGELDSYEIEGGETKGEILQNLAEFQFSCVMFNAVLENACSEMGARMSAMDSSSRNAGEMLDRLTLTYNRTRQASITTELIEIISGASALEAAK
;
A
#
# COMPACT_ATOMS: atom_id res chain seq x y z
N MET A 1 -6.30 -14.29 61.54
CA MET A 1 -7.11 -13.11 61.15
C MET A 1 -7.25 -13.15 59.63
N HIS A 2 -8.15 -13.98 59.08
CA HIS A 2 -9.55 -13.65 58.77
C HIS A 2 -9.75 -12.22 58.23
N TYR A 3 -10.03 -12.10 56.93
CA TYR A 3 -11.33 -11.66 56.40
C TYR A 3 -11.33 -11.78 54.86
N GLU A 4 -12.08 -12.76 54.32
CA GLU A 4 -12.53 -12.78 52.92
C GLU A 4 -13.88 -12.04 52.83
N PRO A 5 -14.14 -11.24 51.79
CA PRO A 5 -15.50 -10.89 51.42
C PRO A 5 -16.04 -11.84 50.35
N LYS A 6 -17.17 -12.47 50.68
CA LYS A 6 -17.99 -13.31 49.79
C LYS A 6 -18.60 -12.46 48.67
N LEU A 7 -18.35 -12.82 47.41
CA LEU A 7 -19.13 -12.33 46.25
C LEU A 7 -20.37 -13.22 46.04
N ASN A 8 -21.52 -12.58 45.83
CA ASN A 8 -22.81 -13.25 45.58
C ASN A 8 -22.86 -13.89 44.17
N PRO A 9 -23.53 -15.04 43.98
CA PRO A 9 -23.56 -15.77 42.70
C PRO A 9 -24.42 -15.12 41.57
N GLY A 10 -24.99 -13.95 41.78
CA GLY A 10 -25.93 -13.30 40.84
C GLY A 10 -25.29 -12.54 39.67
N ASP A 11 -24.06 -12.04 39.84
CA ASP A 11 -23.46 -11.09 38.87
C ASP A 11 -22.65 -11.77 37.75
N ILE A 12 -22.45 -13.10 37.82
CA ILE A 12 -21.66 -13.85 36.83
C ILE A 12 -22.52 -14.26 35.61
N LEU A 13 -23.85 -14.33 35.75
CA LEU A 13 -24.74 -14.77 34.68
C LEU A 13 -25.08 -13.65 33.68
N VAL A 14 -25.17 -12.39 34.10
CA VAL A 14 -25.50 -11.27 33.21
C VAL A 14 -24.36 -10.92 32.24
N ASN A 15 -23.10 -11.12 32.67
CA ASN A 15 -21.93 -10.87 31.82
C ASN A 15 -21.56 -12.05 30.88
N ARG A 16 -22.00 -13.28 31.18
CA ARG A 16 -21.80 -14.44 30.28
C ARG A 16 -22.77 -14.47 29.10
N VAL A 17 -23.99 -13.94 29.25
CA VAL A 17 -24.99 -13.91 28.15
C VAL A 17 -24.63 -12.85 27.10
N LYS A 18 -24.07 -11.70 27.50
CA LYS A 18 -23.62 -10.67 26.53
C LYS A 18 -22.38 -11.10 25.72
N THR A 19 -21.49 -11.90 26.30
CA THR A 19 -20.26 -12.35 25.63
C THR A 19 -20.44 -13.58 24.72
N THR A 20 -21.46 -14.40 24.94
CA THR A 20 -21.80 -15.54 24.06
C THR A 20 -22.59 -15.11 22.82
N SER A 21 -23.47 -14.11 22.92
CA SER A 21 -24.17 -13.51 21.78
C SER A 21 -23.21 -12.90 20.75
N TRP A 22 -22.20 -12.16 21.22
CA TRP A 22 -21.18 -11.57 20.33
C TRP A 22 -20.25 -12.60 19.70
N LYS A 23 -19.90 -13.68 20.40
CA LYS A 23 -19.13 -14.79 19.81
C LYS A 23 -19.91 -15.55 18.74
N CYS A 24 -21.22 -15.73 18.90
CA CYS A 24 -22.08 -16.31 17.86
C CYS A 24 -22.20 -15.42 16.62
N VAL A 25 -22.39 -14.10 16.81
CA VAL A 25 -22.48 -13.15 15.69
C VAL A 25 -21.17 -13.06 14.91
N VAL A 26 -20.02 -13.08 15.58
CA VAL A 26 -18.70 -13.06 14.92
C VAL A 26 -18.38 -14.38 14.19
N VAL A 27 -18.84 -15.53 14.70
CA VAL A 27 -18.67 -16.82 14.02
C VAL A 27 -19.60 -16.96 12.81
N LEU A 28 -20.83 -16.43 12.89
CA LEU A 28 -21.77 -16.40 11.77
C LEU A 28 -21.33 -15.44 10.66
N THR A 29 -20.78 -14.27 11.00
CA THR A 29 -20.24 -13.32 9.99
C THR A 29 -18.97 -13.84 9.34
N ASN A 30 -18.07 -14.52 10.07
CA ASN A 30 -16.89 -15.13 9.47
C ASN A 30 -17.23 -16.32 8.57
N LYS A 31 -18.21 -17.15 8.93
CA LYS A 31 -18.66 -18.24 8.06
C LYS A 31 -19.35 -17.72 6.80
N ALA A 32 -20.16 -16.66 6.90
CA ALA A 32 -20.78 -16.01 5.74
C ALA A 32 -19.73 -15.35 4.82
N LEU A 33 -18.68 -14.76 5.39
CA LEU A 33 -17.58 -14.16 4.63
C LEU A 33 -16.72 -15.22 3.92
N SER A 34 -16.40 -16.33 4.60
CA SER A 34 -15.73 -17.47 3.97
C SER A 34 -16.57 -18.12 2.88
N PHE A 35 -17.91 -18.18 3.06
CA PHE A 35 -18.81 -18.68 2.03
C PHE A 35 -18.92 -17.73 0.84
N ALA A 36 -18.95 -16.42 1.07
CA ALA A 36 -18.92 -15.42 -0.01
C ALA A 36 -17.61 -15.46 -0.80
N ILE A 37 -16.46 -15.65 -0.13
CA ILE A 37 -15.16 -15.82 -0.79
C ILE A 37 -15.13 -17.13 -1.60
N ALA A 38 -15.69 -18.22 -1.06
CA ALA A 38 -15.81 -19.48 -1.78
C ALA A 38 -16.73 -19.38 -3.01
N VAL A 39 -17.85 -18.64 -2.91
CA VAL A 39 -18.76 -18.38 -4.04
C VAL A 39 -18.10 -17.51 -5.10
N ILE A 40 -17.37 -16.45 -4.72
CA ILE A 40 -16.62 -15.61 -5.67
C ILE A 40 -15.50 -16.42 -6.36
N SER A 41 -14.84 -17.31 -5.61
CA SER A 41 -13.84 -18.22 -6.17
C SER A 41 -14.49 -19.20 -7.15
N LEU A 42 -15.61 -19.83 -6.81
CA LEU A 42 -16.34 -20.73 -7.71
C LEU A 42 -16.87 -20.00 -8.96
N GLU A 43 -17.38 -18.78 -8.80
CA GLU A 43 -17.90 -17.96 -9.91
C GLU A 43 -16.77 -17.55 -10.86
N SER A 44 -15.56 -17.35 -10.33
CA SER A 44 -14.36 -17.09 -11.11
C SER A 44 -13.88 -18.35 -11.86
N THR A 45 -13.95 -19.53 -11.24
CA THR A 45 -13.62 -20.82 -11.89
C THR A 45 -14.62 -21.14 -13.00
N ILE A 46 -15.93 -20.96 -12.75
CA ILE A 46 -16.99 -21.14 -13.75
C ILE A 46 -16.87 -20.14 -14.91
N ARG A 47 -16.39 -18.92 -14.65
CA ARG A 47 -16.16 -17.89 -15.68
C ARG A 47 -14.91 -18.15 -16.52
N VAL A 48 -13.91 -18.84 -15.97
CA VAL A 48 -12.71 -19.30 -16.69
C VAL A 48 -13.03 -20.53 -17.54
N GLU A 49 -13.84 -21.47 -17.04
CA GLU A 49 -14.25 -22.67 -17.80
C GLU A 49 -15.30 -22.39 -18.88
N LYS A 50 -16.15 -21.35 -18.75
CA LYS A 50 -17.05 -20.92 -19.85
C LYS A 50 -16.34 -20.36 -21.07
N LYS A 51 -15.03 -20.11 -21.02
CA LYS A 51 -14.23 -19.66 -22.16
C LYS A 51 -13.56 -20.80 -22.92
N ASN A 52 -13.64 -22.04 -22.43
CA ASN A 52 -13.14 -23.22 -23.11
C ASN A 52 -14.22 -24.28 -23.27
N THR A 53 -14.43 -24.63 -24.54
CA THR A 53 -14.84 -25.94 -25.07
C THR A 53 -16.29 -26.40 -24.99
N ASP A 54 -16.78 -26.77 -26.18
CA ASP A 54 -17.47 -28.04 -26.44
C ASP A 54 -17.43 -29.01 -25.27
N LEU A 55 -18.57 -29.24 -24.61
CA LEU A 55 -18.89 -30.43 -23.81
C LEU A 55 -20.37 -30.32 -23.43
N ARG A 56 -21.24 -30.67 -24.39
CA ARG A 56 -22.70 -30.56 -24.25
C ARG A 56 -23.37 -31.82 -23.70
N ASN A 57 -22.63 -32.83 -23.26
CA ASN A 57 -23.20 -34.08 -22.78
C ASN A 57 -22.42 -34.64 -21.57
N SER A 58 -22.83 -34.25 -20.37
CA SER A 58 -22.53 -35.00 -19.15
C SER A 58 -23.66 -34.82 -18.12
N PRO A 59 -24.32 -35.90 -17.68
CA PRO A 59 -25.49 -35.85 -16.79
C PRO A 59 -25.17 -35.47 -15.33
N GLU A 60 -23.90 -35.32 -14.98
CA GLU A 60 -23.47 -35.03 -13.59
C GLU A 60 -23.56 -33.54 -13.20
N LEU A 61 -23.56 -32.62 -14.19
CA LEU A 61 -23.74 -31.18 -13.95
C LEU A 61 -25.19 -30.80 -13.60
N GLY A 62 -26.17 -31.60 -14.04
CA GLY A 62 -27.59 -31.35 -13.78
C GLY A 62 -28.00 -31.58 -12.32
N PHE A 63 -27.35 -32.53 -11.63
CA PHE A 63 -27.63 -32.85 -10.23
C PHE A 63 -27.04 -31.84 -9.24
N CYS A 64 -25.92 -31.20 -9.61
CA CYS A 64 -25.28 -30.18 -8.79
C CYS A 64 -26.04 -28.84 -8.86
N LEU A 65 -26.61 -28.50 -10.02
CA LEU A 65 -27.35 -27.24 -10.24
C LEU A 65 -28.73 -27.23 -9.57
N SER A 66 -29.44 -28.36 -9.49
CA SER A 66 -30.74 -28.43 -8.79
C SER A 66 -30.59 -28.31 -7.28
N SER A 67 -29.56 -28.96 -6.70
CA SER A 67 -29.28 -28.95 -5.26
C SER A 67 -28.85 -27.55 -4.76
N ILE A 68 -28.19 -26.76 -5.61
CA ILE A 68 -27.78 -25.38 -5.31
C ILE A 68 -28.97 -24.41 -5.44
N LEU A 69 -29.89 -24.63 -6.39
CA LEU A 69 -31.09 -23.79 -6.54
C LEU A 69 -32.07 -23.96 -5.37
N ASP A 70 -32.24 -25.19 -4.86
CA ASP A 70 -33.11 -25.47 -3.71
C ASP A 70 -32.55 -24.88 -2.41
N GLN A 71 -31.22 -24.90 -2.23
CA GLN A 71 -30.56 -24.22 -1.09
C GLN A 71 -30.64 -22.69 -1.19
N TRP A 72 -30.63 -22.14 -2.41
CA TRP A 72 -30.84 -20.71 -2.65
C TRP A 72 -32.26 -20.26 -2.33
N GLN A 73 -33.29 -21.03 -2.73
CA GLN A 73 -34.68 -20.74 -2.38
C GLN A 73 -34.94 -20.83 -0.87
N TRP A 74 -34.30 -21.79 -0.20
CA TRP A 74 -34.41 -21.94 1.26
C TRP A 74 -33.79 -20.73 2.01
N LEU A 75 -32.59 -20.28 1.61
CA LEU A 75 -31.96 -19.08 2.18
C LEU A 75 -32.74 -17.79 1.88
N PHE A 76 -33.37 -17.69 0.71
CA PHE A 76 -34.22 -16.56 0.35
C PHE A 76 -35.52 -16.51 1.17
N SER A 77 -36.06 -17.68 1.54
CA SER A 77 -37.25 -17.79 2.40
C SER A 77 -36.95 -17.45 3.86
N VAL A 78 -35.75 -17.79 4.36
CA VAL A 78 -35.30 -17.44 5.72
C VAL A 78 -34.99 -15.94 5.83
N ALA A 79 -34.49 -15.30 4.77
CA ALA A 79 -34.21 -13.87 4.74
C ALA A 79 -35.48 -12.98 4.69
N LYS A 80 -36.64 -13.52 4.29
CA LYS A 80 -37.91 -12.78 4.16
C LYS A 80 -38.83 -12.79 5.38
N GLY A 81 -38.40 -13.34 6.52
CA GLY A 81 -39.09 -13.14 7.80
C GLY A 81 -40.47 -13.80 7.89
N GLY A 82 -40.55 -15.11 7.66
CA GLY A 82 -41.72 -15.91 7.99
C GLY A 82 -41.35 -17.04 8.94
N VAL A 83 -41.64 -16.89 10.24
CA VAL A 83 -41.68 -18.02 11.18
C VAL A 83 -43.12 -18.17 11.64
N SER A 84 -43.85 -19.10 11.02
CA SER A 84 -45.01 -19.73 11.63
C SER A 84 -44.90 -21.23 11.45
N SER A 85 -44.89 -21.92 12.60
CA SER A 85 -45.13 -23.35 12.80
C SER A 85 -44.27 -24.36 12.05
N LEU A 86 -43.35 -25.02 12.77
CA LEU A 86 -43.11 -26.46 12.66
C LEU A 86 -42.36 -26.95 13.91
N GLN A 87 -43.07 -27.72 14.75
CA GLN A 87 -42.53 -28.47 15.88
C GLN A 87 -41.64 -29.62 15.36
N SER A 88 -40.52 -29.87 16.02
CA SER A 88 -39.89 -31.19 16.05
C SER A 88 -40.12 -31.84 17.42
N PRO A 89 -40.39 -33.17 17.48
CA PRO A 89 -40.69 -33.88 18.71
C PRO A 89 -39.39 -34.32 19.42
N LEU A 90 -39.50 -34.60 20.73
CA LEU A 90 -38.47 -35.12 21.66
C LEU A 90 -37.60 -34.08 22.39
N ALA A 91 -38.16 -33.54 23.48
CA ALA A 91 -37.48 -33.48 24.77
C ALA A 91 -38.52 -33.23 25.88
N GLN A 92 -39.02 -34.32 26.47
CA GLN A 92 -39.80 -34.33 27.71
C GLN A 92 -38.84 -34.34 28.91
N SER A 93 -38.95 -33.36 29.80
CA SER A 93 -38.82 -33.53 31.26
C SER A 93 -39.16 -32.21 31.99
N LEU A 94 -40.33 -32.19 32.64
CA LEU A 94 -40.83 -31.22 33.66
C LEU A 94 -39.96 -31.23 34.95
N PRO A 95 -40.14 -30.37 35.99
CA PRO A 95 -41.30 -29.51 36.38
C PRO A 95 -40.96 -28.00 36.60
N SER A 96 -41.84 -27.04 36.30
CA SER A 96 -43.01 -26.50 37.04
C SER A 96 -42.69 -25.61 38.24
N ASP A 97 -42.88 -24.28 38.09
CA ASP A 97 -43.39 -23.39 39.15
C ASP A 97 -44.06 -22.13 38.55
N LEU A 98 -45.21 -21.79 39.14
CA LEU A 98 -46.29 -20.82 38.84
C LEU A 98 -45.89 -19.31 38.71
N PRO A 99 -46.84 -18.35 38.45
CA PRO A 99 -48.09 -18.38 37.68
C PRO A 99 -48.27 -17.16 36.73
N SER A 100 -49.33 -17.25 35.92
CA SER A 100 -49.94 -16.23 35.06
C SER A 100 -50.44 -14.97 35.80
N LEU A 101 -50.10 -13.79 35.28
CA LEU A 101 -50.96 -12.60 35.34
C LEU A 101 -50.73 -11.75 34.08
N LEU A 102 -51.65 -11.92 33.14
CA LEU A 102 -52.33 -10.89 32.36
C LEU A 102 -51.52 -9.68 31.85
N THR A 103 -51.29 -9.72 30.54
CA THR A 103 -51.61 -8.66 29.57
C THR A 103 -51.02 -7.26 29.81
N SER A 104 -49.92 -6.99 29.12
CA SER A 104 -49.80 -5.76 28.35
C SER A 104 -49.00 -6.05 27.08
N GLU A 105 -49.70 -6.07 25.95
CA GLU A 105 -49.07 -5.98 24.64
C GLU A 105 -48.34 -4.63 24.58
N ILE A 106 -47.03 -4.65 24.80
CA ILE A 106 -46.18 -3.58 24.31
C ILE A 106 -45.98 -3.88 22.83
N SER A 107 -46.85 -3.31 22.01
CA SER A 107 -46.61 -3.11 20.59
C SER A 107 -45.37 -2.23 20.44
N LEU A 108 -44.20 -2.85 20.47
CA LEU A 108 -42.97 -2.26 19.95
C LEU A 108 -43.14 -2.23 18.44
N SER A 109 -43.85 -1.21 17.96
CA SER A 109 -43.72 -0.70 16.60
C SER A 109 -42.25 -0.32 16.41
N PHE A 110 -41.46 -1.29 15.97
CA PHE A 110 -40.13 -1.08 15.43
C PHE A 110 -40.33 -0.32 14.12
N THR A 111 -40.45 1.00 14.23
CA THR A 111 -40.25 1.90 13.10
C THR A 111 -38.83 1.62 12.62
N LEU A 112 -38.75 0.89 11.51
CA LEU A 112 -37.61 0.93 10.62
C LEU A 112 -37.44 2.41 10.28
N ASN A 113 -36.60 3.11 11.03
CA ASN A 113 -35.95 4.34 10.61
C ASN A 113 -35.04 3.97 9.43
N LEU A 114 -35.65 3.67 8.29
CA LEU A 114 -35.16 4.22 7.03
C LEU A 114 -34.90 5.69 7.33
N PRO A 115 -33.70 6.22 7.07
CA PRO A 115 -33.53 7.66 7.15
C PRO A 115 -34.57 8.24 6.19
N GLU A 116 -35.63 8.82 6.75
CA GLU A 116 -36.38 9.83 6.03
C GLU A 116 -35.31 10.81 5.58
N GLU A 117 -35.03 10.81 4.28
CA GLU A 117 -34.56 12.01 3.62
C GLU A 117 -35.65 13.05 3.86
N GLY A 118 -35.63 13.64 5.05
CA GLY A 118 -36.37 14.84 5.34
C GLY A 118 -36.02 15.82 4.24
N LEU A 119 -37.04 16.51 3.74
CA LEU A 119 -36.91 17.75 2.99
C LEU A 119 -36.24 18.83 3.89
N LEU A 120 -35.03 18.55 4.35
CA LEU A 120 -34.10 19.54 4.83
C LEU A 120 -33.67 20.29 3.59
N GLY A 121 -34.23 21.50 3.46
CA GLY A 121 -33.97 22.44 2.38
C GLY A 121 -32.58 22.22 1.80
N VAL A 122 -32.56 21.67 0.58
CA VAL A 122 -31.35 21.48 -0.19
C VAL A 122 -30.67 22.84 -0.16
N ARG A 123 -29.60 22.98 0.63
CA ARG A 123 -28.69 24.10 0.47
C ARG A 123 -28.11 23.87 -0.91
N SER A 124 -28.80 24.38 -1.93
CA SER A 124 -28.40 24.29 -3.31
C SER A 124 -27.03 24.92 -3.35
N ILE A 125 -26.01 24.09 -3.51
CA ILE A 125 -24.65 24.56 -3.68
C ILE A 125 -24.72 25.59 -4.81
N SER A 126 -24.23 26.81 -4.56
CA SER A 126 -24.27 27.87 -5.56
C SER A 126 -23.64 27.37 -6.86
N THR A 127 -24.32 27.61 -7.99
CA THR A 127 -23.86 27.21 -9.33
C THR A 127 -22.46 27.76 -9.63
N GLN A 128 -22.12 28.92 -9.06
CA GLN A 128 -20.80 29.54 -9.16
C GLN A 128 -19.72 28.73 -8.44
N VAL A 129 -20.01 28.15 -7.27
CA VAL A 129 -19.07 27.30 -6.53
C VAL A 129 -18.76 26.02 -7.30
N VAL A 130 -19.77 25.38 -7.89
CA VAL A 130 -19.57 24.19 -8.74
C VAL A 130 -18.74 24.56 -9.97
N ARG A 131 -19.07 25.66 -10.64
CA ARG A 131 -18.33 26.15 -11.82
C ARG A 131 -16.86 26.42 -11.49
N ASN A 132 -16.58 27.06 -10.36
CA ASN A 132 -15.21 27.32 -9.91
C ASN A 132 -14.46 26.02 -9.61
N ARG A 133 -15.11 25.06 -8.93
CA ARG A 133 -14.52 23.73 -8.68
C ARG A 133 -14.22 22.98 -9.98
N MET A 134 -15.13 23.00 -10.94
CA MET A 134 -14.90 22.41 -12.28
C MET A 134 -13.69 23.03 -12.97
N LYS A 135 -13.55 24.36 -12.94
CA LYS A 135 -12.38 25.06 -13.51
C LYS A 135 -11.08 24.62 -12.85
N SER A 136 -11.06 24.51 -11.52
CA SER A 136 -9.88 24.05 -10.77
C SER A 136 -9.51 22.61 -11.11
N VAL A 137 -10.48 21.69 -11.12
CA VAL A 137 -10.27 20.26 -11.44
C VAL A 137 -9.76 20.10 -12.88
N LYS A 138 -10.32 20.86 -13.84
CA LYS A 138 -9.85 20.89 -15.23
C LYS A 138 -8.40 21.37 -15.35
N ASN A 139 -8.00 22.37 -14.57
CA ASN A 139 -6.62 22.83 -14.54
C ASN A 139 -5.68 21.78 -13.95
N ILE A 140 -6.07 21.12 -12.85
CA ILE A 140 -5.31 20.02 -12.25
C ILE A 140 -5.15 18.87 -13.25
N GLN A 141 -6.19 18.52 -14.00
CA GLN A 141 -6.13 17.50 -15.06
C GLN A 141 -5.12 17.86 -16.16
N LYS A 142 -5.10 19.12 -16.61
CA LYS A 142 -4.12 19.59 -17.61
C LYS A 142 -2.69 19.52 -17.08
N ILE A 143 -2.47 19.96 -15.83
CA ILE A 143 -1.15 19.93 -15.19
C ILE A 143 -0.65 18.49 -15.03
N THR A 144 -1.50 17.59 -14.53
CA THR A 144 -1.13 16.16 -14.36
C THR A 144 -0.84 15.49 -15.70
N LYS A 145 -1.62 15.78 -16.75
CA LYS A 145 -1.35 15.29 -18.11
C LYS A 145 -0.03 15.81 -18.67
N ALA A 146 0.29 17.08 -18.46
CA ALA A 146 1.58 17.65 -18.85
C ALA A 146 2.73 17.01 -18.05
N MET A 147 2.59 16.89 -16.73
CA MET A 147 3.58 16.25 -15.85
C MET A 147 3.84 14.79 -16.23
N LYS A 148 2.80 14.04 -16.63
CA LYS A 148 2.94 12.68 -17.17
C LYS A 148 3.88 12.67 -18.39
N MET A 149 3.69 13.59 -19.35
CA MET A 149 4.53 13.69 -20.54
C MET A 149 5.97 14.12 -20.21
N VAL A 150 6.14 15.05 -19.26
CA VAL A 150 7.47 15.46 -18.78
C VAL A 150 8.21 14.29 -18.13
N ALA A 151 7.52 13.51 -17.27
CA ALA A 151 8.08 12.32 -16.65
C ALA A 151 8.44 11.26 -17.70
N ALA A 152 7.58 11.04 -18.70
CA ALA A 152 7.84 10.10 -19.81
C ALA A 152 9.10 10.47 -20.61
N SER A 153 9.26 11.76 -20.92
CA SER A 153 10.44 12.26 -21.64
C SER A 153 11.72 12.04 -20.84
N LYS A 154 11.71 12.40 -19.54
CA LYS A 154 12.86 12.19 -18.65
C LYS A 154 13.17 10.72 -18.41
N LEU A 155 12.14 9.88 -18.29
CA LEU A 155 12.31 8.44 -18.14
C LEU A 155 13.10 7.87 -19.31
N ARG A 156 12.73 8.19 -20.55
CA ARG A 156 13.45 7.72 -21.74
C ARG A 156 14.93 8.15 -21.75
N ALA A 157 15.20 9.39 -21.33
CA ALA A 157 16.58 9.91 -21.26
C ALA A 157 17.43 9.21 -20.19
N VAL A 158 16.84 8.80 -19.07
CA VAL A 158 17.55 8.12 -17.97
C VAL A 158 17.62 6.61 -18.17
N GLN A 159 16.60 6.00 -18.79
CA GLN A 159 16.51 4.56 -18.98
C GLN A 159 17.72 3.99 -19.73
N GLY A 160 18.10 4.58 -20.87
CA GLY A 160 19.27 4.10 -21.62
C GLY A 160 20.57 4.20 -20.80
N ARG A 161 20.67 5.17 -19.90
CA ARG A 161 21.83 5.35 -19.02
C ARG A 161 21.85 4.31 -17.90
N ALA A 162 20.69 4.00 -17.32
CA ALA A 162 20.53 2.97 -16.30
C ALA A 162 20.77 1.55 -16.87
N GLU A 163 20.35 1.29 -18.10
CA GLU A 163 20.64 0.01 -18.77
C GLU A 163 22.13 -0.14 -19.04
N ASN A 164 22.80 0.91 -19.54
CA ASN A 164 24.25 0.90 -19.76
C ASN A 164 25.07 0.78 -18.47
N SER A 165 24.58 1.29 -17.33
CA SER A 165 25.30 1.18 -16.05
C SER A 165 25.29 -0.22 -15.45
N ARG A 166 24.37 -1.11 -15.89
CA ARG A 166 24.28 -2.46 -15.34
C ARG A 166 25.53 -3.30 -15.58
N GLY A 167 26.21 -3.09 -16.71
CA GLY A 167 27.44 -3.82 -17.04
C GLY A 167 28.63 -3.44 -16.15
N LEU A 168 28.59 -2.29 -15.47
CA LEU A 168 29.71 -1.79 -14.69
C LEU A 168 29.88 -2.51 -13.35
N TRP A 169 28.78 -2.87 -12.68
CA TRP A 169 28.83 -3.46 -11.33
C TRP A 169 28.85 -5.00 -11.32
N GLN A 170 28.42 -5.63 -12.42
CA GLN A 170 28.35 -7.09 -12.56
C GLN A 170 29.71 -7.79 -12.37
N PRO A 171 30.85 -7.29 -12.91
CA PRO A 171 32.15 -7.93 -12.72
C PRO A 171 32.55 -8.01 -11.25
N PHE A 172 32.26 -6.98 -10.46
CA PHE A 172 32.56 -6.99 -9.03
C PHE A 172 31.73 -8.01 -8.27
N THR A 173 30.46 -8.21 -8.65
CA THR A 173 29.62 -9.25 -8.03
C THR A 173 30.06 -10.65 -8.44
N ALA A 174 30.59 -10.82 -9.66
CA ALA A 174 31.17 -12.09 -10.09
C ALA A 174 32.46 -12.40 -9.33
N LEU A 175 33.29 -11.39 -9.07
CA LEU A 175 34.59 -11.53 -8.40
C LEU A 175 34.48 -11.67 -6.87
N LEU A 176 33.67 -10.82 -6.23
CA LEU A 176 33.56 -10.74 -4.77
C LEU A 176 32.33 -11.47 -4.21
N GLY A 177 31.40 -11.89 -5.07
CA GLY A 177 30.12 -12.46 -4.66
C GLY A 177 29.13 -11.42 -4.13
N ASP A 178 27.95 -11.90 -3.71
CA ASP A 178 26.94 -11.11 -3.02
C ASP A 178 26.62 -11.79 -1.67
N ASN A 179 27.06 -11.16 -0.57
CA ASN A 179 26.91 -11.68 0.79
C ASN A 179 26.00 -10.76 1.64
N PRO A 180 24.68 -10.70 1.37
CA PRO A 180 23.76 -9.81 2.08
C PRO A 180 23.49 -10.22 3.53
N SER A 181 23.79 -11.48 3.88
CA SER A 181 23.53 -12.06 5.21
C SER A 181 24.73 -11.99 6.15
N ILE A 182 25.84 -11.34 5.75
CA ILE A 182 27.01 -11.23 6.61
C ILE A 182 26.66 -10.46 7.89
N ASP A 183 27.08 -11.01 9.03
CA ASP A 183 26.86 -10.38 10.31
C ASP A 183 28.10 -9.58 10.71
N VAL A 184 27.94 -8.26 10.85
CA VAL A 184 29.05 -7.35 11.13
C VAL A 184 28.72 -6.43 12.29
N LYS A 185 29.77 -5.90 12.95
CA LYS A 185 29.62 -5.01 14.10
C LYS A 185 29.19 -3.61 13.67
N LYS A 186 29.79 -3.06 12.61
CA LYS A 186 29.44 -1.73 12.06
C LYS A 186 28.73 -1.86 10.72
N SER A 187 27.41 -1.65 10.70
CA SER A 187 26.62 -1.72 9.47
C SER A 187 26.07 -0.35 9.09
N VAL A 188 26.27 0.05 7.82
CA VAL A 188 25.74 1.31 7.30
C VAL A 188 24.68 1.03 6.25
N VAL A 189 23.48 1.56 6.46
CA VAL A 189 22.38 1.44 5.50
C VAL A 189 22.26 2.74 4.69
N VAL A 190 22.69 2.69 3.43
CA VAL A 190 22.55 3.79 2.48
C VAL A 190 21.16 3.72 1.84
N THR A 191 20.32 4.72 2.12
CA THR A 191 18.93 4.76 1.65
C THR A 191 18.81 5.74 0.49
N LEU A 192 18.59 5.24 -0.73
CA LEU A 192 18.39 6.09 -1.91
C LEU A 192 16.92 6.47 -2.09
N SER A 193 16.66 7.76 -2.17
CA SER A 193 15.32 8.33 -2.35
C SER A 193 15.33 9.50 -3.33
N SER A 194 14.15 10.01 -3.68
CA SER A 194 14.02 11.19 -4.52
C SER A 194 14.01 12.49 -3.71
N ASP A 195 14.46 13.59 -4.31
CA ASP A 195 14.27 14.94 -3.75
C ASP A 195 12.83 15.45 -3.94
N LYS A 196 12.24 15.09 -5.09
CA LYS A 196 10.91 15.55 -5.50
C LYS A 196 9.83 14.57 -5.08
N GLY A 197 8.67 15.10 -4.72
CA GLY A 197 7.48 14.30 -4.45
C GLY A 197 6.79 13.80 -5.72
N LEU A 198 5.52 13.39 -5.57
CA LEU A 198 4.64 12.94 -6.65
C LEU A 198 5.12 11.68 -7.39
N CYS A 199 5.98 10.87 -6.77
CA CYS A 199 6.49 9.60 -7.29
C CYS A 199 5.75 8.37 -6.72
N GLY A 200 4.52 8.57 -6.21
CA GLY A 200 3.74 7.50 -5.58
C GLY A 200 4.42 6.97 -4.31
N GLY A 201 4.47 5.64 -4.18
CA GLY A 201 4.97 4.95 -3.00
C GLY A 201 6.47 4.63 -2.98
N ILE A 202 7.25 5.06 -3.98
CA ILE A 202 8.67 4.67 -4.13
C ILE A 202 9.49 4.96 -2.87
N ASN A 203 9.43 6.20 -2.36
CA ASN A 203 10.25 6.59 -1.20
C ASN A 203 9.83 5.86 0.07
N SER A 204 8.52 5.64 0.24
CA SER A 204 7.99 4.90 1.40
C SER A 204 8.42 3.44 1.40
N THR A 205 8.49 2.81 0.22
CA THR A 205 8.96 1.42 0.07
C THR A 205 10.43 1.28 0.45
N VAL A 206 11.31 2.16 -0.05
CA VAL A 206 12.74 2.14 0.29
C VAL A 206 12.93 2.33 1.79
N VAL A 207 12.29 3.35 2.39
CA VAL A 207 12.40 3.60 3.84
C VAL A 207 11.89 2.42 4.66
N LYS A 208 10.84 1.73 4.21
CA LYS A 208 10.34 0.53 4.88
C LYS A 208 11.38 -0.60 4.86
N VAL A 209 12.04 -0.83 3.72
CA VAL A 209 13.09 -1.85 3.58
C VAL A 209 14.33 -1.47 4.38
N SER A 210 14.77 -0.21 4.34
CA SER A 210 15.88 0.28 5.16
C SER A 210 15.61 0.10 6.66
N ARG A 211 14.39 0.39 7.12
CA ARG A 211 14.01 0.15 8.53
C ARG A 211 13.98 -1.34 8.88
N ALA A 212 13.56 -2.20 7.94
CA ALA A 212 13.58 -3.65 8.16
C ALA A 212 15.03 -4.15 8.28
N LEU A 213 15.94 -3.71 7.42
CA LEU A 213 17.36 -4.04 7.50
C LEU A 213 17.99 -3.56 8.80
N TYR A 214 17.69 -2.32 9.21
CA TYR A 214 18.16 -1.79 10.49
C TYR A 214 17.73 -2.69 11.65
N LYS A 215 16.47 -3.14 11.67
CA LYS A 215 15.97 -4.04 12.72
C LYS A 215 16.60 -5.43 12.68
N LEU A 216 16.91 -5.95 11.50
CA LEU A 216 17.56 -7.26 11.35
C LEU A 216 19.01 -7.23 11.84
N ASN A 217 19.69 -6.11 11.65
CA ASN A 217 21.10 -5.95 12.04
C ASN A 217 21.26 -5.28 13.42
N ALA A 218 20.18 -4.84 14.05
CA ALA A 218 20.23 -4.26 15.38
C ALA A 218 20.51 -5.35 16.43
N GLY A 219 21.53 -5.13 17.26
CA GLY A 219 21.91 -6.02 18.36
C GLY A 219 22.68 -5.25 19.44
N PRO A 220 22.83 -5.80 20.65
CA PRO A 220 23.43 -5.11 21.80
C PRO A 220 24.90 -4.68 21.57
N GLU A 221 25.61 -5.30 20.63
CA GLU A 221 27.00 -4.95 20.27
C GLU A 221 27.16 -4.42 18.83
N LYS A 222 26.06 -4.08 18.14
CA LYS A 222 26.08 -3.66 16.73
C LYS A 222 25.73 -2.18 16.59
N ASP A 223 26.61 -1.44 15.94
CA ASP A 223 26.40 -0.04 15.57
C ASP A 223 25.83 0.01 14.15
N VAL A 224 24.56 0.39 14.02
CA VAL A 224 23.88 0.52 12.73
C VAL A 224 23.55 1.98 12.46
N LYS A 225 24.13 2.53 11.39
CA LYS A 225 23.94 3.93 11.00
C LYS A 225 23.21 4.05 9.67
N PHE A 226 22.49 5.15 9.49
CA PHE A 226 21.85 5.51 8.23
C PHE A 226 22.62 6.60 7.51
N VAL A 227 22.85 6.37 6.22
CA VAL A 227 23.25 7.40 5.27
C VAL A 227 22.07 7.63 4.34
N ILE A 228 21.56 8.85 4.32
CA ILE A 228 20.37 9.18 3.55
C ILE A 228 20.77 9.96 2.32
N VAL A 229 20.26 9.51 1.17
CA VAL A 229 20.43 10.19 -0.10
C VAL A 229 19.06 10.57 -0.64
N GLY A 230 18.81 11.87 -0.72
CA GLY A 230 17.56 12.49 -1.12
C GLY A 230 16.74 13.05 0.04
N GLU A 231 16.07 14.17 -0.21
CA GLU A 231 15.31 14.91 0.81
C GLU A 231 14.10 14.13 1.36
N LYS A 232 13.45 13.27 0.55
CA LYS A 232 12.21 12.61 0.98
C LYS A 232 12.43 11.50 2.00
N ALA A 233 13.49 10.69 1.88
CA ALA A 233 13.80 9.72 2.94
C ALA A 233 14.20 10.44 4.23
N LYS A 234 14.95 11.54 4.14
CA LYS A 234 15.33 12.36 5.30
C LYS A 234 14.08 12.80 6.07
N ALA A 235 13.12 13.42 5.39
CA ALA A 235 11.88 13.86 6.02
C ALA A 235 11.08 12.74 6.71
N ILE A 236 11.07 11.52 6.15
CA ILE A 236 10.34 10.38 6.73
C ILE A 236 11.08 9.79 7.94
N MET A 237 12.42 9.68 7.85
CA MET A 237 13.23 9.01 8.87
C MET A 237 13.61 9.93 10.03
N PHE A 238 13.61 11.25 9.84
CA PHE A 238 14.00 12.23 10.84
C PHE A 238 13.19 12.14 12.14
N ARG A 239 11.93 11.69 12.09
CA ARG A 239 11.10 11.55 13.28
C ARG A 239 11.47 10.34 14.13
N ASP A 240 11.81 9.22 13.49
CA ASP A 240 11.92 7.93 14.16
C ASP A 240 13.38 7.54 14.46
N SER A 241 14.34 7.97 13.63
CA SER A 241 15.74 7.51 13.68
C SER A 241 16.73 8.68 13.59
N LYS A 242 16.42 9.82 14.22
CA LYS A 242 17.24 11.05 14.13
C LYS A 242 18.69 10.83 14.57
N ASN A 243 18.89 10.08 15.65
CA ASN A 243 20.20 9.91 16.28
C ASN A 243 21.12 8.99 15.48
N ASP A 244 20.55 8.11 14.66
CA ASP A 244 21.30 7.10 13.90
C ASP A 244 21.66 7.58 12.48
N ILE A 245 21.27 8.80 12.11
CA ILE A 245 21.59 9.38 10.80
C ILE A 245 22.97 10.04 10.88
N SER A 246 23.95 9.48 10.20
CA SER A 246 25.31 10.03 10.15
C SER A 246 25.45 11.12 9.09
N LEU A 247 24.91 10.88 7.89
CA LEU A 247 25.04 11.78 6.75
C LEU A 247 23.72 11.87 5.98
N SER A 248 23.38 13.08 5.54
CA SER A 248 22.27 13.32 4.63
C SER A 248 22.72 14.14 3.44
N VAL A 249 22.56 13.61 2.23
CA VAL A 249 22.86 14.31 0.98
C VAL A 249 21.59 14.59 0.21
N THR A 250 21.48 15.79 -0.34
CA THR A 250 20.28 16.29 -1.02
C THR A 250 20.66 16.88 -2.38
N GLU A 251 19.66 17.06 -3.25
CA GLU A 251 19.78 17.80 -4.53
C GLU A 251 20.55 17.08 -5.66
N LEU A 252 20.60 15.75 -5.64
CA LEU A 252 21.25 14.98 -6.70
C LEU A 252 20.57 15.12 -8.06
N ASN A 253 19.27 15.38 -8.08
CA ASN A 253 18.49 15.42 -9.31
C ASN A 253 18.44 16.81 -10.00
N LYS A 254 19.27 17.78 -9.58
CA LYS A 254 19.34 19.11 -10.22
C LYS A 254 20.00 19.06 -11.60
N ASN A 255 21.11 18.34 -11.71
CA ASN A 255 21.89 18.16 -12.93
C ASN A 255 21.70 16.75 -13.48
N PRO A 256 22.01 16.49 -14.77
CA PRO A 256 22.07 15.11 -15.26
C PRO A 256 23.12 14.35 -14.44
N LEU A 257 22.68 13.27 -13.79
CA LEU A 257 23.50 12.42 -12.93
C LEU A 257 24.76 11.98 -13.67
N ASN A 258 25.96 12.30 -13.19
CA ASN A 258 27.21 11.88 -13.83
C ASN A 258 28.04 11.03 -12.87
N TYR A 259 28.91 10.16 -13.40
CA TYR A 259 29.75 9.29 -12.57
C TYR A 259 30.61 10.12 -11.61
N ALA A 260 31.24 11.20 -12.10
CA ALA A 260 32.07 12.09 -11.29
C ALA A 260 31.33 12.73 -10.09
N GLN A 261 30.03 12.96 -10.20
CA GLN A 261 29.25 13.49 -9.07
C GLN A 261 28.96 12.41 -8.03
N VAL A 262 28.70 11.19 -8.50
CA VAL A 262 28.44 10.05 -7.62
C VAL A 262 29.73 9.56 -6.97
N SER A 263 30.88 9.67 -7.63
CA SER A 263 32.18 9.33 -7.04
C SER A 263 32.54 10.29 -5.91
N VAL A 264 32.35 11.60 -6.07
CA VAL A 264 32.54 12.57 -4.97
C VAL A 264 31.61 12.26 -3.80
N LEU A 265 30.35 11.92 -4.08
CA LEU A 265 29.40 11.48 -3.06
C LEU A 265 29.87 10.20 -2.34
N ALA A 266 30.38 9.22 -3.10
CA ALA A 266 30.89 7.98 -2.55
C ALA A 266 32.10 8.27 -1.64
N ASP A 267 33.05 9.07 -2.09
CA ASP A 267 34.22 9.47 -1.31
C ASP A 267 33.83 10.20 -0.01
N ASP A 268 32.83 11.08 -0.07
CA ASP A 268 32.31 11.77 1.11
C ASP A 268 31.65 10.80 2.11
N ILE A 269 30.98 9.74 1.62
CA ILE A 269 30.40 8.70 2.49
C ILE A 269 31.52 7.88 3.14
N LEU A 270 32.52 7.47 2.36
CA LEU A 270 33.67 6.68 2.83
C LEU A 270 34.48 7.42 3.90
N LYS A 271 34.69 8.74 3.74
CA LYS A 271 35.46 9.56 4.70
C LYS A 271 34.75 9.81 6.02
N ASN A 272 33.43 9.98 5.98
CA ASN A 272 32.66 10.42 7.16
C ASN A 272 32.09 9.27 7.98
N VAL A 273 32.11 8.04 7.46
CA VAL A 273 31.44 6.90 8.10
C VAL A 273 32.37 5.70 8.11
N GLU A 274 32.71 5.21 9.29
CA GLU A 274 33.35 3.89 9.45
C GLU A 274 32.31 2.78 9.25
N PHE A 275 32.62 1.81 8.39
CA PHE A 275 31.73 0.69 8.09
C PHE A 275 32.51 -0.62 7.93
N ASP A 276 31.88 -1.72 8.34
CA ASP A 276 32.33 -3.08 8.04
C ASP A 276 31.53 -3.64 6.86
N ALA A 277 30.22 -3.34 6.81
CA ALA A 277 29.35 -3.63 5.66
C ALA A 277 28.42 -2.47 5.36
N LEU A 278 28.40 -2.07 4.09
CA LEU A 278 27.59 -1.00 3.56
C LEU A 278 26.48 -1.58 2.67
N ARG A 279 25.23 -1.35 3.07
CA ARG A 279 24.03 -1.89 2.44
C ARG A 279 23.27 -0.78 1.74
N ILE A 280 23.29 -0.79 0.42
CA ILE A 280 22.66 0.23 -0.43
C ILE A 280 21.26 -0.23 -0.80
N VAL A 281 20.25 0.48 -0.32
CA VAL A 281 18.84 0.23 -0.59
C VAL A 281 18.38 1.18 -1.68
N TYR A 282 17.94 0.62 -2.80
CA TYR A 282 17.46 1.37 -3.95
C TYR A 282 16.34 0.60 -4.66
N ASN A 283 15.65 1.27 -5.60
CA ASN A 283 14.66 0.59 -6.44
C ASN A 283 15.27 0.25 -7.79
N LYS A 284 15.32 -1.05 -8.10
CA LYS A 284 15.68 -1.54 -9.42
C LYS A 284 14.51 -1.36 -10.39
N PHE A 285 14.77 -0.71 -11.52
CA PHE A 285 13.81 -0.50 -12.56
C PHE A 285 13.59 -1.80 -13.36
N HIS A 286 12.40 -2.37 -13.24
CA HIS A 286 11.99 -3.54 -14.04
C HIS A 286 11.12 -3.12 -15.21
N SER A 287 10.13 -2.28 -14.96
CA SER A 287 9.29 -1.68 -15.99
C SER A 287 8.76 -0.34 -15.51
N VAL A 288 8.09 0.37 -16.41
CA VAL A 288 7.40 1.63 -16.12
C VAL A 288 6.42 1.52 -14.93
N VAL A 289 5.84 0.33 -14.73
CA VAL A 289 4.81 0.07 -13.71
C VAL A 289 5.41 -0.61 -12.48
N ALA A 290 6.40 -1.48 -12.67
CA ALA A 290 6.97 -2.31 -11.62
C ALA A 290 8.42 -1.93 -11.31
N PHE A 291 8.69 -1.68 -10.04
CA PHE A 291 10.02 -1.48 -9.49
C PHE A 291 10.20 -2.45 -8.31
N LEU A 292 11.42 -2.96 -8.14
CA LEU A 292 11.75 -3.91 -7.09
C LEU A 292 12.73 -3.25 -6.12
N PRO A 293 12.40 -3.12 -4.82
CA PRO A 293 13.38 -2.64 -3.85
C PRO A 293 14.46 -3.70 -3.67
N THR A 294 15.70 -3.34 -3.99
CA THR A 294 16.87 -4.21 -3.95
C THR A 294 17.89 -3.66 -2.97
N VAL A 295 18.65 -4.57 -2.38
CA VAL A 295 19.73 -4.26 -1.44
C VAL A 295 21.01 -4.76 -2.08
N ALA A 296 21.97 -3.87 -2.33
CA ALA A 296 23.31 -4.26 -2.72
C ALA A 296 24.23 -4.15 -1.49
N THR A 297 25.08 -5.14 -1.28
CA THR A 297 26.01 -5.17 -0.15
C THR A 297 27.42 -4.94 -0.66
N VAL A 298 28.13 -4.01 -0.03
CA VAL A 298 29.56 -3.76 -0.25
C VAL A 298 30.26 -3.93 1.09
N LEU A 299 31.31 -4.73 1.10
CA LEU A 299 32.08 -5.04 2.31
C LEU A 299 33.28 -4.10 2.41
N SER A 300 33.71 -3.86 3.64
CA SER A 300 34.97 -3.17 3.90
C SER A 300 36.16 -4.06 3.52
N PRO A 301 37.28 -3.49 3.02
CA PRO A 301 38.47 -4.27 2.65
C PRO A 301 38.97 -5.19 3.78
N GLU A 302 38.94 -4.74 5.04
CA GLU A 302 39.36 -5.58 6.17
C GLU A 302 38.48 -6.83 6.37
N VAL A 303 37.20 -6.73 6.04
CA VAL A 303 36.26 -7.86 6.14
C VAL A 303 36.42 -8.78 4.95
N ILE A 304 36.67 -8.21 3.76
CA ILE A 304 36.97 -8.95 2.53
C ILE A 304 38.24 -9.78 2.73
N GLU A 305 39.30 -9.21 3.29
CA GLU A 305 40.54 -9.95 3.59
C GLU A 305 40.29 -11.10 4.57
N LYS A 306 39.58 -10.85 5.67
CA LYS A 306 39.23 -11.90 6.65
C LYS A 306 38.36 -12.99 6.03
N GLU A 307 37.38 -12.65 5.19
CA GLU A 307 36.56 -13.65 4.50
C GLU A 307 37.35 -14.42 3.43
N SER A 308 38.32 -13.78 2.78
CA SER A 308 39.26 -14.44 1.86
C SER A 308 40.09 -15.50 2.60
N GLU A 309 40.60 -15.18 3.79
CA GLU A 309 41.42 -16.09 4.62
C GLU A 309 40.61 -17.27 5.19
N LEU A 310 39.31 -17.08 5.41
CA LEU A 310 38.40 -18.10 5.98
C LEU A 310 37.92 -19.15 4.95
N GLY A 311 38.24 -19.00 3.66
CA GLY A 311 38.01 -20.03 2.64
C GLY A 311 36.57 -20.09 2.06
N GLY A 312 35.91 -18.94 1.91
CA GLY A 312 34.61 -18.83 1.21
C GLY A 312 34.73 -18.75 -0.33
N LYS A 313 33.65 -18.34 -1.02
CA LYS A 313 33.71 -17.98 -2.47
C LYS A 313 34.76 -16.90 -2.78
N LEU A 314 35.08 -16.10 -1.77
CA LEU A 314 36.11 -15.05 -1.82
C LEU A 314 37.54 -15.62 -1.74
N GLY A 315 37.71 -16.89 -1.35
CA GLY A 315 38.98 -17.61 -1.42
C GLY A 315 39.42 -17.94 -2.85
N GLU A 316 38.53 -17.85 -3.85
CA GLU A 316 38.92 -17.91 -5.27
C GLU A 316 39.74 -16.68 -5.70
N LEU A 317 39.84 -15.62 -4.89
CA LEU A 317 40.71 -14.48 -5.19
C LEU A 317 42.20 -14.88 -5.27
N ASP A 318 42.62 -15.93 -4.57
CA ASP A 318 44.01 -16.44 -4.65
C ASP A 318 44.32 -17.11 -6.00
N SER A 319 43.30 -17.38 -6.83
CA SER A 319 43.49 -17.88 -8.20
C SER A 319 43.88 -16.77 -9.19
N TYR A 320 43.72 -15.51 -8.80
CA TYR A 320 44.06 -14.36 -9.63
C TYR A 320 45.49 -13.90 -9.33
N GLU A 321 46.31 -13.85 -10.37
CA GLU A 321 47.62 -13.21 -10.28
C GLU A 321 47.44 -11.68 -10.29
N ILE A 322 48.01 -11.03 -9.28
CA ILE A 322 47.91 -9.58 -9.12
C ILE A 322 49.06 -8.92 -9.87
N GLU A 323 48.75 -8.25 -10.97
CA GLU A 323 49.73 -7.45 -11.70
C GLU A 323 49.89 -6.07 -11.06
N GLY A 324 51.03 -5.81 -10.43
CA GLY A 324 51.37 -4.52 -9.82
C GLY A 324 52.50 -4.63 -8.79
N GLY A 325 53.17 -3.51 -8.50
CA GLY A 325 54.17 -3.42 -7.42
C GLY A 325 53.58 -3.18 -6.02
N GLU A 326 52.24 -3.16 -5.91
CA GLU A 326 51.49 -2.86 -4.69
C GLU A 326 51.16 -4.14 -3.92
N THR A 327 50.92 -4.00 -2.61
CA THR A 327 50.57 -5.15 -1.75
C THR A 327 49.13 -5.59 -2.04
N LYS A 328 48.81 -6.89 -1.92
CA LYS A 328 47.45 -7.45 -2.12
C LYS A 328 46.35 -6.63 -1.40
N GLY A 329 46.61 -6.17 -0.18
CA GLY A 329 45.65 -5.38 0.59
C GLY A 329 45.36 -3.98 0.03
N GLU A 330 46.36 -3.29 -0.52
CA GLU A 330 46.18 -1.96 -1.13
C GLU A 330 45.29 -2.05 -2.38
N ILE A 331 45.49 -3.09 -3.19
CA ILE A 331 44.68 -3.34 -4.38
C ILE A 331 43.25 -3.70 -4.00
N LEU A 332 43.04 -4.52 -2.97
CA LEU A 332 41.70 -4.84 -2.47
C LEU A 332 40.98 -3.61 -1.92
N GLN A 333 41.69 -2.71 -1.25
CA GLN A 333 41.14 -1.44 -0.81
C GLN A 333 40.70 -0.57 -2.00
N ASN A 334 41.59 -0.33 -2.95
CA ASN A 334 41.29 0.44 -4.16
C ASN A 334 40.10 -0.17 -4.94
N LEU A 335 40.05 -1.50 -5.01
CA LEU A 335 38.98 -2.25 -5.67
C LEU A 335 37.64 -2.10 -4.94
N ALA A 336 37.61 -2.18 -3.61
CA ALA A 336 36.40 -2.03 -2.81
C ALA A 336 35.83 -0.61 -2.90
N GLU A 337 36.69 0.41 -2.87
CA GLU A 337 36.29 1.81 -3.05
C GLU A 337 35.71 2.04 -4.46
N PHE A 338 36.37 1.48 -5.49
CA PHE A 338 35.88 1.57 -6.85
C PHE A 338 34.58 0.78 -7.06
N GLN A 339 34.45 -0.41 -6.46
CA GLN A 339 33.20 -1.18 -6.45
C GLN A 339 32.08 -0.35 -5.84
N PHE A 340 32.31 0.28 -4.68
CA PHE A 340 31.30 1.09 -4.02
C PHE A 340 30.81 2.22 -4.92
N SER A 341 31.73 2.99 -5.52
CA SER A 341 31.39 4.05 -6.47
C SER A 341 30.58 3.54 -7.68
N CYS A 342 30.97 2.39 -8.25
CA CYS A 342 30.26 1.76 -9.38
C CYS A 342 28.83 1.30 -8.99
N VAL A 343 28.69 0.60 -7.87
CA VAL A 343 27.39 0.13 -7.37
C VAL A 343 26.49 1.31 -7.02
N MET A 344 27.06 2.35 -6.38
CA MET A 344 26.34 3.56 -6.03
C MET A 344 25.85 4.30 -7.27
N PHE A 345 26.69 4.43 -8.30
CA PHE A 345 26.30 5.03 -9.58
C PHE A 345 25.13 4.29 -10.24
N ASN A 346 25.20 2.97 -10.31
CA ASN A 346 24.11 2.16 -10.84
C ASN A 346 22.83 2.31 -10.00
N ALA A 347 22.94 2.26 -8.67
CA ALA A 347 21.82 2.38 -7.75
C ALA A 347 21.11 3.74 -7.87
N VAL A 348 21.86 4.83 -8.03
CA VAL A 348 21.32 6.19 -8.23
C VAL A 348 20.59 6.30 -9.57
N LEU A 349 21.13 5.74 -10.66
CA LEU A 349 20.48 5.72 -11.97
C LEU A 349 19.21 4.87 -12.00
N GLU A 350 19.26 3.67 -11.44
CA GLU A 350 18.11 2.75 -11.30
C GLU A 350 16.98 3.38 -10.48
N ASN A 351 17.33 4.04 -9.37
CA ASN A 351 16.36 4.74 -8.54
C ASN A 351 15.76 5.95 -9.25
N ALA A 352 16.56 6.75 -9.98
CA ALA A 352 16.07 7.88 -10.77
C ALA A 352 15.15 7.42 -11.92
N CYS A 353 15.47 6.29 -12.57
CA CYS A 353 14.62 5.68 -13.59
C CYS A 353 13.28 5.23 -12.99
N SER A 354 13.33 4.47 -11.89
CA SER A 354 12.15 4.02 -11.14
C SER A 354 11.29 5.20 -10.68
N GLU A 355 11.89 6.26 -10.15
CA GLU A 355 11.21 7.50 -9.75
C GLU A 355 10.38 8.09 -10.88
N MET A 356 10.95 8.20 -12.09
CA MET A 356 10.26 8.74 -13.25
C MET A 356 9.13 7.83 -13.73
N GLY A 357 9.33 6.50 -13.69
CA GLY A 357 8.29 5.51 -14.00
C GLY A 357 7.09 5.60 -13.05
N ALA A 358 7.35 5.61 -11.74
CA ALA A 358 6.27 5.73 -10.75
C ALA A 358 5.59 7.10 -10.77
N ARG A 359 6.34 8.18 -11.02
CA ARG A 359 5.74 9.51 -11.23
C ARG A 359 4.81 9.52 -12.43
N MET A 360 5.20 8.91 -13.54
CA MET A 360 4.35 8.82 -14.72
C MET A 360 3.05 8.06 -14.42
N SER A 361 3.15 6.94 -13.69
CA SER A 361 2.00 6.15 -13.25
C SER A 361 1.09 6.92 -12.28
N ALA A 362 1.66 7.64 -11.31
CA ALA A 362 0.92 8.46 -10.36
C ALA A 362 0.21 9.65 -11.03
N MET A 363 0.82 10.26 -12.05
CA MET A 363 0.19 11.33 -12.81
C MET A 363 -0.93 10.81 -13.73
N ASP A 364 -0.77 9.61 -14.29
CA ASP A 364 -1.82 8.97 -15.09
C ASP A 364 -3.06 8.65 -14.27
N SER A 365 -2.88 8.04 -13.10
CA SER A 365 -3.99 7.80 -12.16
C SER A 365 -4.64 9.10 -11.70
N SER A 366 -3.85 10.15 -11.44
CA SER A 366 -4.36 11.46 -11.05
C SER A 366 -5.19 12.13 -12.16
N SER A 367 -4.75 12.02 -13.42
CA SER A 367 -5.47 12.59 -14.57
C SER A 367 -6.79 11.87 -14.82
N ARG A 368 -6.83 10.54 -14.64
CA ARG A 368 -8.05 9.74 -14.71
C ARG A 368 -9.03 10.09 -13.59
N ASN A 369 -8.55 10.12 -12.34
CA ASN A 369 -9.37 10.50 -11.19
C ASN A 369 -9.95 11.93 -11.31
N ALA A 370 -9.17 12.86 -11.87
CA ALA A 370 -9.64 14.21 -12.16
C ALA A 370 -10.72 14.24 -13.25
N GLY A 371 -10.64 13.35 -14.26
CA GLY A 371 -11.67 13.17 -15.28
C GLY A 371 -12.98 12.69 -14.68
N GLU A 372 -12.94 11.60 -13.89
CA GLU A 372 -14.12 11.06 -13.21
C GLU A 372 -14.78 12.10 -12.28
N MET A 373 -13.97 12.91 -11.59
CA MET A 373 -14.47 14.00 -10.75
C MET A 373 -15.14 15.10 -11.59
N LEU A 374 -14.58 15.44 -12.74
CA LEU A 374 -15.13 16.44 -13.65
C LEU A 374 -16.49 15.99 -14.22
N ASP A 375 -16.63 14.71 -14.54
CA ASP A 375 -17.90 14.14 -15.02
C ASP A 375 -18.98 14.23 -13.94
N ARG A 376 -18.65 13.85 -12.70
CA ARG A 376 -19.58 13.98 -11.55
C ARG A 376 -19.98 15.44 -11.30
N LEU A 377 -19.02 16.36 -11.32
CA LEU A 377 -19.30 17.79 -11.14
C LEU A 377 -20.15 18.37 -12.27
N THR A 378 -19.99 17.87 -13.49
CA THR A 378 -20.80 18.30 -14.64
C THR A 378 -22.26 17.89 -14.49
N LEU A 379 -22.52 16.65 -14.03
CA LEU A 379 -23.87 16.19 -13.72
C LEU A 379 -24.51 17.03 -12.61
N THR A 380 -23.78 17.27 -11.52
CA THR A 380 -24.25 18.13 -10.43
C THR A 380 -24.53 19.55 -10.90
N TYR A 381 -23.64 20.14 -11.70
CA TYR A 381 -23.83 21.49 -12.25
C TYR A 381 -25.11 21.58 -13.10
N ASN A 382 -25.36 20.61 -13.97
CA ASN A 382 -26.54 20.60 -14.82
C ASN A 382 -27.83 20.47 -14.01
N ARG A 383 -27.84 19.59 -12.98
CA ARG A 383 -28.97 19.45 -12.05
C ARG A 383 -29.23 20.74 -11.27
N THR A 384 -28.21 21.34 -10.68
CA THR A 384 -28.34 22.60 -9.93
C THR A 384 -28.76 23.76 -10.83
N ARG A 385 -28.25 23.81 -12.08
CA ARG A 385 -28.66 24.82 -13.06
C ARG A 385 -30.14 24.67 -13.40
N GLN A 386 -30.61 23.46 -13.66
CA GLN A 386 -32.03 23.20 -13.94
C GLN A 386 -32.90 23.59 -12.73
N ALA A 387 -32.49 23.21 -11.52
CA ALA A 387 -33.19 23.59 -10.29
C ALA A 387 -33.29 25.12 -10.12
N SER A 388 -32.19 25.86 -10.36
CA SER A 388 -32.18 27.34 -10.31
C SER A 388 -33.17 27.93 -11.31
N ILE A 389 -33.15 27.47 -12.56
CA ILE A 389 -34.07 27.94 -13.61
C ILE A 389 -35.53 27.66 -13.22
N THR A 390 -35.83 26.46 -12.70
CA THR A 390 -37.19 26.13 -12.27
C THR A 390 -37.64 26.97 -11.08
N THR A 391 -36.76 27.24 -10.11
CA THR A 391 -37.07 28.10 -8.97
C THR A 391 -37.34 29.53 -9.41
N GLU A 392 -36.47 30.10 -10.25
CA GLU A 392 -36.65 31.46 -10.82
C GLU A 392 -37.98 31.57 -11.59
N LEU A 393 -38.34 30.54 -12.38
CA LEU A 393 -39.62 30.50 -13.09
C LEU A 393 -40.83 30.42 -12.15
N ILE A 394 -40.75 29.59 -11.10
CA ILE A 394 -41.81 29.47 -10.08
C ILE A 394 -42.00 30.80 -9.34
N GLU A 395 -40.90 31.49 -9.00
CA GLU A 395 -40.94 32.81 -8.36
C GLU A 395 -41.62 33.86 -9.25
N ILE A 396 -41.31 33.87 -10.56
CA ILE A 396 -41.94 34.78 -11.53
C ILE A 396 -43.45 34.50 -11.64
N ILE A 397 -43.84 33.24 -11.80
CA ILE A 397 -45.26 32.85 -11.91
C ILE A 397 -46.01 33.17 -10.62
N SER A 398 -45.44 32.83 -9.45
CA SER A 398 -46.04 33.12 -8.16
C SER A 398 -46.20 34.63 -7.93
N GLY A 399 -45.23 35.44 -8.35
CA GLY A 399 -45.31 36.90 -8.27
C GLY A 399 -46.38 37.48 -9.20
N ALA A 400 -46.49 36.97 -10.43
CA ALA A 400 -47.52 37.38 -11.38
C ALA A 400 -48.93 37.02 -10.90
N SER A 401 -49.14 35.79 -10.43
CA SER A 401 -50.45 35.34 -9.89
C SER A 401 -50.85 36.11 -8.64
N ALA A 402 -49.90 36.49 -7.78
CA ALA A 402 -50.19 37.31 -6.60
C ALA A 402 -50.69 38.72 -6.97
N LEU A 403 -50.19 39.29 -8.07
CA LEU A 403 -50.65 40.59 -8.59
C LEU A 403 -52.04 40.50 -9.25
N GLU A 404 -52.33 39.39 -9.95
CA GLU A 404 -53.66 39.15 -10.51
C GLU A 404 -54.72 38.95 -9.42
N ALA A 405 -54.39 38.21 -8.35
CA ALA A 405 -55.29 37.99 -7.22
C ALA A 405 -55.53 39.25 -6.35
N ALA A 406 -54.68 40.28 -6.49
CA ALA A 406 -54.80 41.54 -5.78
C ALA A 406 -55.64 42.60 -6.53
N LYS A 407 -56.01 42.33 -7.78
CA LYS A 407 -57.01 43.10 -8.56
C LYS A 407 -58.39 42.53 -8.34
#